data_AF-A0A496S2T5-F1
#
_entry.id   AF-A0A496S2T5-F1
#
_cell.length_a   1.000
_cell.length_b   1.000
_cell.length_c   1.000
_cell.angle_alpha   90.00
_cell.angle_beta   90.00
_cell.angle_gamma   90.00
#
_symmetry.space_group_name_H-M   'P 1'
#
loop_
_entity.id
_entity.type
_entity.pdbx_description
1 polymer ?
#
loop_
_entity_poly.entity_id
_entity_poly.type
_entity_poly.pdbx_seq_one_letter_code
_entity_poly.pdbx_strand_id
1 'polypeptide(L)'
;KEKAQVSGYTVVDPSTIIATHLSEIIKSYAHELLTRQEVQNILDSVSRQYPKLVEELTPSILPLGSIQKVLKNLLKERVSIRDSLTILETLADYGINIKDPDLLTEYVRTAISASIVKPYLTDNTLRVLITDQDIEEIIKKSMEDNAFLTPEIMQKILTCIKDTINATPTLPHPIILCSPDIRMFLKKLTLQSMPQLVVLSTNEIPPNVKIKIERRMSLKHVN
;
A
#
# COMPACT_ATOMS: atom_id res chain seq x y z
N LYS A 1 23.71 22.34 -19.98
CA LYS A 1 23.79 21.56 -18.72
C LYS A 1 24.26 22.42 -17.56
N GLU A 2 25.44 23.05 -17.64
CA GLU A 2 26.01 23.87 -16.55
C GLU A 2 25.10 25.03 -16.09
N LYS A 3 24.53 25.84 -16.99
CA LYS A 3 23.59 26.92 -16.61
C LYS A 3 22.34 26.43 -15.85
N ALA A 4 21.87 25.21 -16.14
CA ALA A 4 20.71 24.62 -15.46
C ALA A 4 21.08 24.08 -14.07
N GLN A 5 22.26 23.47 -13.91
CA GLN A 5 22.76 23.04 -12.60
C GLN A 5 23.03 24.23 -11.66
N VAL A 6 23.61 25.31 -12.18
CA VAL A 6 23.85 26.56 -11.41
C VAL A 6 22.53 27.21 -10.96
N SER A 7 21.43 26.97 -11.68
CA SER A 7 20.10 27.46 -11.34
C SER A 7 19.28 26.51 -10.46
N GLY A 8 19.90 25.44 -9.92
CA GLY A 8 19.26 24.48 -9.01
C GLY A 8 18.42 23.40 -9.69
N TYR A 9 18.45 23.26 -11.01
CA TYR A 9 17.72 22.21 -11.72
C TYR A 9 18.52 20.89 -11.77
N THR A 10 17.81 19.78 -11.56
CA THR A 10 18.36 18.44 -11.77
C THR A 10 18.48 18.14 -13.26
N VAL A 11 19.71 18.05 -13.77
CA VAL A 11 19.97 17.69 -15.16
C VAL A 11 20.13 16.18 -15.27
N VAL A 12 19.19 15.53 -15.95
CA VAL A 12 19.16 14.08 -16.15
C VAL A 12 19.47 13.78 -17.62
N ASP A 13 20.30 12.78 -17.89
CA ASP A 13 20.60 12.36 -19.26
C ASP A 13 19.43 11.56 -19.87
N PRO A 14 19.29 11.52 -21.21
CA PRO A 14 18.20 10.81 -21.86
C PRO A 14 18.10 9.32 -21.51
N SER A 15 19.23 8.64 -21.25
CA SER A 15 19.22 7.21 -20.90
C SER A 15 18.66 6.98 -19.50
N THR A 16 18.96 7.87 -18.54
CA THR A 16 18.37 7.84 -17.20
C THR A 16 16.88 8.17 -17.23
N ILE A 17 16.44 9.07 -18.13
CA ILE A 17 15.00 9.34 -18.35
C ILE A 17 14.31 8.04 -18.78
N ILE A 18 14.81 7.38 -19.84
CA ILE A 18 14.25 6.11 -20.34
C ILE A 18 14.23 5.05 -19.25
N ALA A 19 15.33 4.87 -18.51
CA ALA A 19 15.43 3.88 -17.44
C ALA A 19 14.43 4.16 -16.30
N THR A 20 14.25 5.43 -15.93
CA THR A 20 13.31 5.83 -14.86
C THR A 20 11.87 5.59 -15.29
N HIS A 21 11.51 5.95 -16.53
CA HIS A 21 10.17 5.68 -17.06
C HIS A 21 9.89 4.17 -17.17
N LEU A 22 10.85 3.39 -17.66
CA LEU A 22 10.69 1.94 -17.76
C LEU A 22 10.52 1.31 -16.37
N SER A 23 11.32 1.72 -15.39
CA SER A 23 11.19 1.25 -14.00
C SER A 23 9.80 1.55 -13.43
N GLU A 24 9.26 2.74 -13.72
CA GLU A 24 7.94 3.15 -13.25
C GLU A 24 6.80 2.34 -13.91
N ILE A 25 6.92 2.04 -15.20
CA ILE A 25 5.99 1.15 -15.91
C ILE A 25 6.04 -0.25 -15.27
N ILE A 26 7.24 -0.82 -15.09
CA ILE A 26 7.39 -2.15 -14.47
C ILE A 26 6.76 -2.17 -13.07
N LYS A 27 6.99 -1.16 -12.23
CA LYS A 27 6.37 -1.07 -10.89
C LYS A 27 4.85 -1.01 -10.96
N SER A 28 4.30 -0.26 -11.91
CA SER A 28 2.85 -0.11 -12.10
C SER A 28 2.17 -1.44 -12.44
N TYR A 29 2.85 -2.28 -13.24
CA TYR A 29 2.33 -3.55 -13.73
C TYR A 29 2.96 -4.79 -13.07
N ALA A 30 3.76 -4.63 -12.01
CA ALA A 30 4.49 -5.72 -11.36
C ALA A 30 3.57 -6.86 -10.89
N HIS A 31 2.36 -6.51 -10.44
CA HIS A 31 1.34 -7.47 -10.02
C HIS A 31 0.78 -8.32 -11.16
N GLU A 32 0.84 -7.85 -12.41
CA GLU A 32 0.45 -8.61 -13.60
C GLU A 32 1.56 -9.57 -14.02
N LEU A 33 2.82 -9.14 -13.87
CA LEU A 33 4.01 -9.94 -14.15
C LEU A 33 4.22 -11.09 -13.16
N LEU A 34 3.60 -11.04 -11.97
CA LEU A 34 3.72 -12.09 -10.96
C LEU A 34 2.87 -13.33 -11.33
N THR A 35 3.45 -14.25 -12.09
CA THR A 35 2.81 -15.53 -12.44
C THR A 35 2.89 -16.55 -11.30
N ARG A 36 2.28 -17.73 -11.46
CA ARG A 36 2.43 -18.84 -10.48
C ARG A 36 3.86 -19.34 -10.41
N GLN A 37 4.58 -19.36 -11.54
CA GLN A 37 5.97 -19.77 -11.59
C GLN A 37 6.85 -18.84 -10.76
N GLU A 38 6.56 -17.53 -10.79
CA GLU A 38 7.38 -16.54 -10.09
C GLU A 38 7.17 -16.65 -8.58
N VAL A 39 5.94 -16.96 -8.15
CA VAL A 39 5.65 -17.29 -6.75
C VAL A 39 6.36 -18.56 -6.33
N GLN A 40 6.37 -19.60 -7.16
CA GLN A 40 7.10 -20.83 -6.88
C GLN A 40 8.61 -20.56 -6.74
N ASN A 41 9.20 -19.76 -7.62
CA ASN A 41 10.61 -19.38 -7.54
C ASN A 41 10.94 -18.63 -6.23
N ILE A 42 10.02 -17.79 -5.73
CA ILE A 42 10.17 -17.11 -4.43
C ILE A 42 10.14 -18.13 -3.30
N LEU A 43 9.18 -19.06 -3.31
CA LEU A 43 9.07 -20.12 -2.31
C LEU A 43 10.32 -21.03 -2.31
N ASP A 44 10.79 -21.43 -3.49
CA ASP A 44 11.98 -22.26 -3.65
C ASP A 44 13.23 -21.55 -3.10
N SER A 45 13.34 -20.24 -3.32
CA SER A 45 14.44 -19.42 -2.78
C SER A 45 14.43 -19.42 -1.25
N VAL A 46 13.27 -19.23 -0.62
CA VAL A 46 13.13 -19.27 0.84
C VAL A 46 13.37 -20.69 1.38
N SER A 47 12.86 -21.71 0.70
CA SER A 47 12.98 -23.12 1.08
C SER A 47 14.43 -23.61 1.18
N ARG A 48 15.37 -23.00 0.43
CA ARG A 48 16.82 -23.31 0.56
C ARG A 48 17.36 -23.08 1.97
N GLN A 49 16.79 -22.14 2.72
CA GLN A 49 17.22 -21.80 4.09
C GLN A 49 16.18 -22.22 5.13
N TYR A 50 14.89 -22.12 4.79
CA TYR A 50 13.77 -22.37 5.69
C TYR A 50 12.78 -23.37 5.08
N PRO A 51 13.20 -24.62 4.81
CA PRO A 51 12.36 -25.60 4.09
C PRO A 51 11.06 -25.93 4.85
N LYS A 52 11.16 -26.07 6.19
CA LYS A 52 10.01 -26.37 7.06
C LYS A 52 8.89 -25.33 6.95
N LEU A 53 9.24 -24.04 6.88
CA LEU A 53 8.26 -22.97 6.73
C LEU A 53 7.44 -23.14 5.44
N VAL A 54 8.11 -23.45 4.33
CA VAL A 54 7.45 -23.58 3.03
C VAL A 54 6.59 -24.86 2.97
N GLU A 55 7.11 -25.97 3.50
CA GLU A 55 6.40 -27.26 3.60
C GLU A 55 5.13 -27.17 4.47
N GLU A 56 5.21 -26.47 5.60
CA GLU A 56 4.05 -26.24 6.48
C GLU A 56 3.04 -25.27 5.85
N LEU A 57 3.52 -24.23 5.15
CA LEU A 57 2.66 -23.20 4.59
C LEU A 57 1.82 -23.70 3.39
N THR A 58 2.44 -24.33 2.40
CA THR A 58 1.76 -24.69 1.14
C THR A 58 2.07 -26.12 0.70
N PRO A 59 1.07 -26.90 0.24
CA PRO A 59 -0.34 -26.52 0.07
C PRO A 59 -1.20 -26.63 1.34
N SER A 60 -0.60 -26.95 2.49
CA SER A 60 -1.31 -27.31 3.73
C SER A 60 -2.15 -26.17 4.31
N ILE A 61 -1.52 -25.07 4.71
CA ILE A 61 -2.23 -23.93 5.34
C ILE A 61 -2.92 -23.09 4.27
N LEU A 62 -2.20 -22.74 3.19
CA LEU A 62 -2.71 -21.96 2.08
C LEU A 62 -2.36 -22.60 0.74
N PRO A 63 -3.27 -22.59 -0.23
CA PRO A 63 -2.93 -22.96 -1.59
C PRO A 63 -2.03 -21.88 -2.23
N LEU A 64 -1.17 -22.30 -3.18
CA LEU A 64 -0.28 -21.39 -3.93
C LEU A 64 -1.01 -20.17 -4.51
N GLY A 65 -2.27 -20.35 -4.95
CA GLY A 65 -3.10 -19.27 -5.48
C GLY A 65 -3.43 -18.18 -4.45
N SER A 66 -3.62 -18.52 -3.18
CA SER A 66 -3.86 -17.55 -2.10
C SER A 66 -2.59 -16.76 -1.81
N ILE A 67 -1.44 -17.43 -1.75
CA ILE A 67 -0.13 -16.77 -1.59
C ILE A 67 0.12 -15.82 -2.75
N GLN A 68 -0.11 -16.28 -3.99
CA GLN A 68 -0.02 -15.42 -5.18
C GLN A 68 -0.92 -14.20 -5.06
N LYS A 69 -2.17 -14.37 -4.61
CA LYS A 69 -3.11 -13.26 -4.47
C LYS A 69 -2.64 -12.22 -3.46
N VAL A 70 -2.12 -12.64 -2.29
CA VAL A 70 -1.55 -11.73 -1.29
C VAL A 70 -0.37 -10.96 -1.89
N LEU A 71 0.60 -11.64 -2.52
CA LEU A 71 1.76 -11.00 -3.13
C LEU A 71 1.35 -10.02 -4.25
N LYS A 72 0.34 -10.37 -5.06
CA LYS A 72 -0.23 -9.47 -6.07
C LYS A 72 -0.88 -8.25 -5.43
N ASN A 73 -1.62 -8.41 -4.34
CA ASN A 73 -2.24 -7.29 -3.63
C ASN A 73 -1.17 -6.32 -3.11
N LEU A 74 -0.10 -6.82 -2.50
CA LEU A 74 1.05 -5.99 -2.08
C LEU A 74 1.65 -5.22 -3.26
N LEU A 75 1.93 -5.89 -4.38
CA LEU A 75 2.49 -5.25 -5.58
C LEU A 75 1.54 -4.23 -6.23
N LYS A 76 0.22 -4.47 -6.22
CA LYS A 76 -0.80 -3.50 -6.68
C LYS A 76 -0.74 -2.20 -5.87
N GLU A 77 -0.38 -2.31 -4.60
CA GLU A 77 -0.19 -1.18 -3.71
C GLU A 77 1.26 -0.67 -3.67
N ARG A 78 2.12 -1.15 -4.58
CA ARG A 78 3.54 -0.80 -4.70
C ARG A 78 4.37 -1.16 -3.46
N VAL A 79 3.91 -2.13 -2.69
CA VAL A 79 4.63 -2.67 -1.54
C VAL A 79 5.64 -3.71 -2.01
N SER A 80 6.87 -3.58 -1.51
CA SER A 80 7.96 -4.50 -1.85
C SER A 80 7.73 -5.88 -1.21
N ILE A 81 7.84 -6.93 -2.01
CA ILE A 81 7.78 -8.33 -1.55
C ILE A 81 9.16 -8.96 -1.33
N ARG A 82 10.20 -8.12 -1.19
CA ARG A 82 11.59 -8.57 -1.00
C ARG A 82 11.83 -9.23 0.35
N ASP A 83 11.07 -8.82 1.36
CA ASP A 83 11.06 -9.47 2.67
C ASP A 83 10.14 -10.68 2.65
N SER A 84 10.46 -11.65 1.78
CA SER A 84 9.62 -12.82 1.57
C SER A 84 9.55 -13.71 2.80
N LEU A 85 10.58 -13.72 3.64
CA LEU A 85 10.60 -14.50 4.87
C LEU A 85 9.49 -14.03 5.82
N THR A 86 9.48 -12.75 6.22
CA THR A 86 8.47 -12.21 7.12
C THR A 86 7.06 -12.32 6.53
N ILE A 87 6.92 -12.15 5.21
CA ILE A 87 5.64 -12.36 4.52
C ILE A 87 5.15 -13.80 4.71
N LEU A 88 5.99 -14.81 4.45
CA LEU A 88 5.58 -16.22 4.53
C LEU A 88 5.35 -16.68 5.98
N GLU A 89 6.15 -16.21 6.94
CA GLU A 89 5.90 -16.45 8.38
C GLU A 89 4.54 -15.90 8.80
N THR A 90 4.24 -14.65 8.44
CA THR A 90 2.94 -14.03 8.74
C THR A 90 1.80 -14.83 8.10
N LEU A 91 1.98 -15.32 6.86
CA LEU A 91 0.98 -16.16 6.22
C LEU A 91 0.81 -17.52 6.89
N ALA A 92 1.86 -18.10 7.46
CA ALA A 92 1.77 -19.35 8.21
C ALA A 92 1.00 -19.14 9.53
N ASP A 93 1.30 -18.06 10.25
CA ASP A 93 0.67 -17.74 11.54
C ASP A 93 -0.83 -17.45 11.41
N TYR A 94 -1.18 -16.54 10.49
CA TYR A 94 -2.57 -16.09 10.32
C TYR A 94 -3.37 -16.97 9.37
N GLY A 95 -2.70 -17.66 8.44
CA GLY A 95 -3.33 -18.48 7.42
C GLY A 95 -4.08 -19.68 7.97
N ILE A 96 -3.81 -20.12 9.20
CA ILE A 96 -4.55 -21.22 9.86
C ILE A 96 -6.02 -20.83 10.03
N ASN A 97 -6.26 -19.60 10.53
CA ASN A 97 -7.59 -19.11 10.88
C ASN A 97 -8.22 -18.25 9.79
N ILE A 98 -7.39 -17.59 8.96
CA ILE A 98 -7.84 -16.64 7.94
C ILE A 98 -7.49 -17.18 6.57
N LYS A 99 -8.51 -17.39 5.74
CA LYS A 99 -8.35 -17.89 4.36
C LYS A 99 -8.56 -16.83 3.28
N ASP A 100 -9.15 -15.68 3.64
CA ASP A 100 -9.33 -14.57 2.72
C ASP A 100 -7.98 -13.88 2.43
N PRO A 101 -7.48 -13.92 1.18
CA PRO A 101 -6.22 -13.28 0.81
C PRO A 101 -6.23 -11.76 0.99
N ASP A 102 -7.38 -11.11 0.85
CA ASP A 102 -7.46 -9.65 1.01
C ASP A 102 -7.24 -9.27 2.48
N LEU A 103 -7.83 -10.02 3.42
CA LEU A 103 -7.59 -9.83 4.85
C LEU A 103 -6.17 -10.22 5.27
N LEU A 104 -5.65 -11.35 4.76
CA LEU A 104 -4.25 -11.75 4.99
C LEU A 104 -3.26 -10.67 4.51
N THR A 105 -3.60 -9.93 3.45
CA THR A 105 -2.77 -8.82 2.97
C THR A 105 -2.61 -7.75 4.05
N GLU A 106 -3.64 -7.44 4.84
CA GLU A 106 -3.55 -6.44 5.92
C GLU A 106 -2.60 -6.87 7.04
N TYR A 107 -2.65 -8.15 7.42
CA TYR A 107 -1.73 -8.73 8.41
C TYR A 107 -0.29 -8.68 7.91
N VAL A 108 -0.06 -9.10 6.67
CA VAL A 108 1.26 -9.05 6.06
C VAL A 108 1.78 -7.62 6.00
N ARG A 109 0.95 -6.65 5.58
CA ARG A 109 1.34 -5.23 5.54
C ARG A 109 1.75 -4.70 6.91
N THR A 110 1.02 -5.08 7.96
CA THR A 110 1.36 -4.72 9.35
C THR A 110 2.73 -5.29 9.74
N ALA A 111 3.00 -6.55 9.40
CA ALA A 111 4.27 -7.21 9.71
C ALA A 111 5.46 -6.57 8.97
N ILE A 112 5.28 -6.09 7.74
CA ILE A 112 6.33 -5.42 6.94
C ILE A 112 6.22 -3.88 6.97
N SER A 113 5.54 -3.32 7.98
CA SER A 113 5.26 -1.88 8.13
C SER A 113 6.48 -0.99 7.99
N ALA A 114 7.61 -1.38 8.61
CA ALA A 114 8.87 -0.64 8.50
C ALA A 114 9.35 -0.50 7.04
N SER A 115 9.21 -1.56 6.23
CA SER A 115 9.56 -1.54 4.80
C SER A 115 8.59 -0.70 3.97
N ILE A 116 7.31 -0.67 4.35
CA ILE A 116 6.28 0.16 3.69
C ILE A 116 6.54 1.64 3.93
N VAL A 117 6.82 2.04 5.18
CA VAL A 117 6.92 3.45 5.57
C VAL A 117 8.27 4.07 5.21
N LYS A 118 9.35 3.29 5.26
CA LYS A 118 10.73 3.78 5.07
C LYS A 118 10.95 4.68 3.83
N PRO A 119 10.42 4.38 2.63
CA PRO A 119 10.60 5.24 1.45
C PRO A 119 9.99 6.64 1.59
N TYR A 120 9.07 6.83 2.52
CA TYR A 120 8.29 8.04 2.69
C TYR A 120 8.75 8.92 3.87
N LEU A 121 9.75 8.46 4.63
CA LEU A 121 10.27 9.20 5.78
C LEU A 121 11.19 10.33 5.34
N THR A 122 11.08 11.46 6.02
CA THR A 122 12.08 12.54 6.01
C THR A 122 12.46 12.83 7.45
N ASP A 123 13.73 12.67 7.81
CA ASP A 123 14.21 12.86 9.19
C ASP A 123 13.39 12.06 10.23
N ASN A 124 13.11 10.79 9.92
CA ASN A 124 12.28 9.88 10.71
C ASN A 124 10.86 10.41 11.00
N THR A 125 10.39 11.34 10.16
CA THR A 125 9.05 11.93 10.22
C THR A 125 8.26 11.55 8.97
N LEU A 126 7.06 11.03 9.18
CA LEU A 126 6.09 10.74 8.13
C LEU A 126 5.06 11.88 8.06
N ARG A 127 4.97 12.52 6.89
CA ARG A 127 4.00 13.58 6.62
C ARG A 127 2.74 12.99 5.98
N VAL A 128 1.59 13.18 6.60
CA VAL A 128 0.34 12.51 6.20
C VAL A 128 -0.85 13.46 6.11
N LEU A 129 -1.82 13.06 5.31
CA LEU A 129 -3.19 13.56 5.29
C LEU A 129 -4.04 12.57 6.09
N ILE A 130 -4.72 12.99 7.13
CA ILE A 130 -5.48 12.08 8.00
C ILE A 130 -6.97 12.09 7.65
N THR A 131 -7.63 10.93 7.69
CA THR A 131 -9.09 10.83 7.67
C THR A 131 -9.68 11.47 8.93
N ASP A 132 -10.81 12.18 8.77
CA ASP A 132 -11.62 12.61 9.91
C ASP A 132 -12.64 11.52 10.28
N GLN A 133 -13.12 11.57 11.52
CA GLN A 133 -13.95 10.54 12.13
C GLN A 133 -15.27 10.31 11.38
N ASP A 134 -15.84 11.36 10.78
CA ASP A 134 -17.05 11.30 9.97
C ASP A 134 -16.89 10.39 8.75
N ILE A 135 -15.76 10.49 8.03
CA ILE A 135 -15.44 9.61 6.90
C ILE A 135 -15.31 8.16 7.39
N GLU A 136 -14.62 7.95 8.50
CA GLU A 136 -14.39 6.60 9.02
C GLU A 136 -15.71 5.93 9.43
N GLU A 137 -16.59 6.63 10.15
CA GLU A 137 -17.89 6.12 10.58
C GLU A 137 -18.80 5.77 9.40
N ILE A 138 -18.83 6.61 8.36
CA ILE A 138 -19.61 6.34 7.14
C ILE A 138 -19.13 5.06 6.46
N ILE A 139 -17.82 4.87 6.34
CA ILE A 139 -17.24 3.67 5.72
C ILE A 139 -17.50 2.45 6.60
N LYS A 140 -17.24 2.53 7.91
CA LYS A 140 -17.45 1.43 8.85
C LYS A 140 -18.89 0.93 8.83
N LYS A 141 -19.86 1.85 8.92
CA LYS A 141 -21.28 1.51 8.86
C LYS A 141 -21.66 0.78 7.57
N SER A 142 -21.13 1.22 6.43
CA SER A 142 -21.39 0.55 5.16
C SER A 142 -20.85 -0.89 5.13
N MET A 143 -19.68 -1.11 5.73
CA MET A 143 -19.07 -2.43 5.82
C MET A 143 -19.84 -3.36 6.77
N GLU A 144 -20.32 -2.85 7.91
CA GLU A 144 -21.11 -3.60 8.89
C GLU A 144 -22.48 -4.03 8.35
N ASP A 145 -23.18 -3.13 7.66
CA ASP A 145 -24.50 -3.39 7.10
C ASP A 145 -24.46 -4.34 5.87
N ASN A 146 -23.27 -4.80 5.45
CA ASN A 146 -23.00 -5.41 4.14
C ASN A 146 -23.59 -4.58 2.98
N ALA A 147 -23.76 -3.28 3.22
CA ALA A 147 -24.33 -2.35 2.27
C ALA A 147 -23.18 -1.69 1.51
N PHE A 148 -23.15 -1.86 0.19
CA PHE A 148 -22.22 -1.09 -0.62
C PHE A 148 -22.48 0.41 -0.41
N LEU A 149 -21.42 1.20 -0.21
CA LEU A 149 -21.56 2.66 -0.25
C LEU A 149 -22.26 3.04 -1.56
N THR A 150 -23.21 3.97 -1.45
CA THR A 150 -23.84 4.51 -2.65
C THR A 150 -22.77 5.19 -3.52
N PRO A 151 -22.89 5.12 -4.86
CA PRO A 151 -21.95 5.77 -5.75
C PRO A 151 -21.75 7.26 -5.44
N GLU A 152 -22.80 7.94 -4.96
CA GLU A 152 -22.74 9.33 -4.54
C GLU A 152 -21.76 9.56 -3.38
N ILE A 153 -21.83 8.75 -2.31
CA ILE A 153 -20.93 8.86 -1.16
C ILE A 153 -19.49 8.53 -1.59
N MET A 154 -19.31 7.50 -2.42
CA MET A 154 -17.99 7.15 -2.96
C MET A 154 -17.37 8.32 -3.73
N GLN A 155 -18.14 9.01 -4.57
CA GLN A 155 -17.67 10.19 -5.31
C GLN A 155 -17.36 11.37 -4.38
N LYS A 156 -18.17 11.60 -3.34
CA LYS A 156 -17.88 12.64 -2.33
C LYS A 156 -16.56 12.37 -1.61
N ILE A 157 -16.31 11.13 -1.19
CA ILE A 157 -15.03 10.74 -0.57
C ILE A 157 -13.86 10.93 -1.54
N LEU A 158 -13.99 10.47 -2.79
CA LEU A 158 -12.95 10.64 -3.80
C LEU A 158 -12.64 12.11 -4.10
N THR A 159 -13.67 12.96 -4.16
CA THR A 159 -13.52 14.41 -4.37
C THR A 159 -12.82 15.05 -3.17
N CYS A 160 -13.26 14.72 -1.95
CA CYS A 160 -12.60 15.15 -0.71
C CYS A 160 -11.11 14.82 -0.68
N ILE A 161 -10.74 13.60 -1.07
CA ILE A 161 -9.35 13.16 -1.16
C ILE A 161 -8.57 14.02 -2.16
N LYS A 162 -9.11 14.22 -3.37
CA LYS A 162 -8.47 15.02 -4.42
C LYS A 162 -8.26 16.47 -3.97
N ASP A 163 -9.28 17.09 -3.39
CA ASP A 163 -9.22 18.48 -2.94
C ASP A 163 -8.20 18.64 -1.80
N THR A 164 -8.15 17.68 -0.88
CA THR A 164 -7.17 17.66 0.20
C THR A 164 -5.75 17.56 -0.35
N ILE A 165 -5.51 16.68 -1.32
CA ILE A 165 -4.20 16.53 -1.98
C ILE A 165 -3.80 17.82 -2.70
N ASN A 166 -4.71 18.39 -3.50
CA ASN A 166 -4.47 19.62 -4.27
C ASN A 166 -4.16 20.82 -3.36
N ALA A 167 -4.74 20.85 -2.16
CA ALA A 167 -4.51 21.90 -1.18
C ALA A 167 -3.21 21.69 -0.36
N THR A 168 -2.43 20.65 -0.66
CA THR A 168 -1.10 20.39 -0.09
C THR A 168 -0.03 20.18 -1.18
N PRO A 169 0.19 21.15 -2.10
CA PRO A 169 1.06 20.97 -3.26
C PRO A 169 2.55 20.80 -2.91
N THR A 170 2.94 21.19 -1.70
CA THR A 170 4.33 21.05 -1.20
C THR A 170 4.64 19.64 -0.70
N LEU A 171 3.65 18.74 -0.62
CA LEU A 171 3.85 17.37 -0.19
C LEU A 171 4.22 16.50 -1.42
N PRO A 172 5.48 16.06 -1.57
CA PRO A 172 5.94 15.37 -2.78
C PRO A 172 5.21 14.03 -3.02
N HIS A 173 4.82 13.35 -1.93
CA HIS A 173 4.06 12.10 -1.97
C HIS A 173 2.91 12.19 -0.96
N PRO A 174 1.67 12.46 -1.41
CA PRO A 174 0.53 12.46 -0.51
C PRO A 174 0.27 11.04 0.02
N ILE A 175 0.15 10.95 1.34
CA ILE A 175 -0.12 9.69 2.04
C ILE A 175 -1.37 9.91 2.87
N ILE A 176 -2.37 9.07 2.65
CA ILE A 176 -3.55 9.02 3.51
C ILE A 176 -3.23 8.13 4.70
N LEU A 177 -3.44 8.62 5.91
CA LEU A 177 -3.43 7.84 7.15
C LEU A 177 -4.87 7.67 7.64
N CYS A 178 -5.26 6.43 7.95
CA CYS A 178 -6.61 6.07 8.37
C CYS A 178 -6.62 4.95 9.42
N SER A 179 -7.79 4.65 9.99
CA SER A 179 -7.94 3.49 10.86
C SER A 179 -7.71 2.16 10.11
N PRO A 180 -7.25 1.10 10.80
CA PRO A 180 -7.00 -0.20 10.17
C PRO A 180 -8.24 -0.78 9.48
N ASP A 181 -9.41 -0.64 10.11
CA ASP A 181 -10.67 -1.22 9.63
C ASP A 181 -11.08 -0.73 8.23
N ILE A 182 -10.71 0.50 7.87
CA ILE A 182 -11.15 1.13 6.62
C ILE A 182 -10.05 1.21 5.55
N ARG A 183 -8.80 0.87 5.89
CA ARG A 183 -7.64 1.05 5.01
C ARG A 183 -7.79 0.30 3.69
N MET A 184 -8.12 -0.99 3.77
CA MET A 184 -8.38 -1.82 2.59
C MET A 184 -9.48 -1.21 1.71
N PHE A 185 -10.57 -0.74 2.31
CA PHE A 185 -11.68 -0.13 1.58
C PHE A 185 -11.22 1.16 0.87
N LEU A 186 -10.60 2.08 1.60
CA LEU A 186 -10.09 3.35 1.05
C LEU A 186 -9.08 3.12 -0.06
N LYS A 187 -8.19 2.13 0.08
CA LYS A 187 -7.24 1.81 -0.98
C LYS A 187 -7.94 1.26 -2.22
N LYS A 188 -8.90 0.34 -2.07
CA LYS A 188 -9.70 -0.17 -3.19
C LYS A 188 -10.46 0.94 -3.91
N LEU A 189 -11.07 1.86 -3.15
CA LEU A 189 -11.80 3.03 -3.68
C LEU A 189 -10.88 3.94 -4.50
N THR A 190 -9.68 4.23 -3.99
CA THR A 190 -8.73 5.16 -4.62
C THR A 190 -7.94 4.53 -5.77
N LEU A 191 -7.81 3.21 -5.82
CA LEU A 191 -6.95 2.51 -6.79
C LEU A 191 -7.30 2.82 -8.26
N GLN A 192 -8.58 2.98 -8.59
CA GLN A 192 -9.01 3.25 -9.97
C GLN A 192 -8.65 4.66 -10.45
N SER A 193 -8.78 5.67 -9.58
CA SER A 193 -8.60 7.08 -9.96
C SER A 193 -7.23 7.64 -9.60
N MET A 194 -6.59 7.07 -8.58
CA MET A 194 -5.34 7.52 -7.99
C MET A 194 -4.47 6.29 -7.64
N PRO A 195 -4.02 5.49 -8.62
CA PRO A 195 -3.30 4.23 -8.37
C PRO A 195 -2.01 4.41 -7.56
N GLN A 196 -1.38 5.57 -7.72
CA GLN A 196 -0.15 6.01 -7.06
C GLN A 196 -0.35 6.40 -5.58
N LEU A 197 -1.59 6.67 -5.16
CA LEU A 197 -1.88 7.18 -3.84
C LEU A 197 -1.58 6.12 -2.77
N VAL A 198 -0.78 6.50 -1.78
CA VAL A 198 -0.43 5.63 -0.67
C VAL A 198 -1.49 5.80 0.41
N VAL A 199 -2.08 4.68 0.84
CA VAL A 199 -3.05 4.64 1.94
C VAL A 199 -2.48 3.71 3.00
N LEU A 200 -2.19 4.28 4.17
CA LEU A 200 -1.63 3.58 5.31
C LEU A 200 -2.64 3.49 6.45
N SER A 201 -2.57 2.40 7.19
CA SER A 201 -3.26 2.30 8.48
C SER A 201 -2.37 2.80 9.62
N THR A 202 -2.97 3.16 10.74
CA THR A 202 -2.20 3.46 11.97
C THR A 202 -1.37 2.27 12.46
N ASN A 203 -1.81 1.02 12.20
CA ASN A 203 -1.05 -0.19 12.53
C ASN A 203 0.22 -0.36 11.69
N GLU A 204 0.30 0.31 10.54
CA GLU A 204 1.46 0.27 9.66
C GLU A 204 2.53 1.31 10.04
N ILE A 205 2.35 2.05 11.13
CA ILE A 205 3.32 3.06 11.58
C ILE A 205 4.17 2.49 12.71
N PRO A 206 5.48 2.26 12.50
CA PRO A 206 6.36 1.82 13.57
C PRO A 206 6.38 2.81 14.74
N PRO A 207 6.45 2.36 16.01
CA PRO A 207 6.37 3.25 17.19
C PRO A 207 7.44 4.35 17.25
N ASN A 208 8.58 4.14 16.60
CA ASN A 208 9.69 5.07 16.56
C ASN A 208 9.55 6.16 15.48
N VAL A 209 8.55 6.08 14.59
CA VAL A 209 8.30 7.06 13.52
C VAL A 209 7.46 8.22 14.05
N LYS A 210 7.90 9.45 13.81
CA LYS A 210 7.11 10.65 14.16
C LYS A 210 6.07 10.91 13.06
N ILE A 211 4.83 11.16 13.45
CA ILE A 211 3.77 11.52 12.50
C ILE A 211 3.59 13.04 12.51
N LYS A 212 3.64 13.66 11.33
CA LYS A 212 3.26 15.07 11.15
C LYS A 212 2.02 15.13 10.25
N ILE A 213 0.93 15.64 10.81
CA ILE A 213 -0.34 15.80 10.09
C ILE A 213 -0.26 17.13 9.33
N GLU A 214 -0.30 17.06 8.00
CA GLU A 214 -0.30 18.27 7.15
C GLU A 214 -1.73 18.78 6.92
N ARG A 215 -2.72 17.87 6.87
CA ARG A 215 -4.14 18.22 6.71
C ARG A 215 -5.05 17.09 7.19
N ARG A 216 -6.28 17.43 7.56
CA ARG A 216 -7.36 16.49 7.86
C ARG A 216 -8.45 16.56 6.79
N MET A 217 -8.91 15.40 6.32
CA MET A 217 -9.97 15.26 5.32
C MET A 217 -11.31 15.21 6.02
N SER A 218 -12.22 16.15 5.76
CA SER A 218 -13.58 16.15 6.32
C SER A 218 -14.61 16.36 5.22
N LEU A 219 -15.72 15.63 5.27
CA LEU A 219 -16.81 15.77 4.29
C LEU A 219 -17.65 17.02 4.51
N LYS A 220 -17.53 17.68 5.67
CA LYS A 220 -18.27 18.92 6.00
C LYS A 220 -17.91 20.11 5.11
N HIS A 221 -16.82 20.03 4.36
CA HIS A 221 -16.34 21.09 3.47
C HIS A 221 -16.52 20.77 1.97
N VAL A 222 -17.11 19.62 1.64
CA VAL A 222 -17.39 19.23 0.26
C VAL A 222 -18.83 19.67 -0.05
N ASN A 223 -18.95 20.92 -0.53
CA ASN A 223 -20.21 21.47 -1.04
C ASN A 223 -20.57 20.86 -2.40
#